data_AF-A0A2S2PFI7-F1
#
_entry.id   AF-A0A2S2PFI7-F1
#
_cell.length_a   1.000
_cell.length_b   1.000
_cell.length_c   1.000
_cell.angle_alpha   90.00
_cell.angle_beta   90.00
_cell.angle_gamma   90.00
#
_symmetry.space_group_name_H-M   'P 1'
#
loop_
_entity.id
_entity.type
_entity.pdbx_description
1 polymer ?
#
loop_
_entity_poly.entity_id
_entity_poly.type
_entity_poly.pdbx_seq_one_letter_code
_entity_poly.pdbx_strand_id
1 'polypeptide(L)'
;MLEDIKNIMSSKRPNSDSNVPFAFIQDTKTGELYEVKTDSPFLIGRLLKSSVVIEELYISRSHSTISYANGQFFLKDNGSSSGTYLNYKKIATTEVPLKHGDLIAYTDKTKTWDFIYKFCLLANPNKKSRLDEETATSSTSEEHNKLKISKIRKLQNLVKKLKDDNTNLYNDTKTQLNAFNKMIKDVTEMNEKLNKEIIELRDNNRELNNELNINRKKCAMQKELLDAKTAQEEEPVEVFKTQIIKLLENDFQCSICNEVMFRASTANCNHTFCESCLKKWLNKSSYCPVCRGSVKTITYCLILDTYITNLCDILGGTIKEQRVTVQRERNGYPPQMAKRGRRRGGNSSTTRTRREPPMFDFVDVPPALPIRNNTRYSVYNLQPPVIDIVDLTNNTSR
;
A
#
# COMPACT_ATOMS: atom_id res chain seq x y z
N MET A 1 37.95 1.76 15.69
CA MET A 1 37.04 2.74 16.35
C MET A 1 37.76 3.63 17.36
N LEU A 2 38.29 3.10 18.50
CA LEU A 2 39.13 3.91 19.42
C LEU A 2 40.48 4.32 18.78
N GLU A 3 41.03 3.46 17.92
CA GLU A 3 42.29 3.71 17.20
C GLU A 3 42.14 4.76 16.08
N ASP A 4 40.97 4.83 15.43
CA ASP A 4 40.67 5.84 14.39
C ASP A 4 40.48 7.23 15.02
N ILE A 5 39.86 7.29 16.21
CA ILE A 5 39.74 8.51 17.01
C ILE A 5 41.12 8.98 17.49
N LYS A 6 42.00 8.07 17.92
CA LYS A 6 43.40 8.40 18.26
C LYS A 6 44.18 8.92 17.05
N ASN A 7 44.04 8.29 15.88
CA ASN A 7 44.75 8.69 14.67
C ASN A 7 44.32 10.07 14.16
N ILE A 8 43.05 10.44 14.33
CA ILE A 8 42.55 11.79 14.02
C ILE A 8 43.13 12.83 15.01
N MET A 9 43.21 12.49 16.31
CA MET A 9 43.84 13.34 17.33
C MET A 9 45.36 13.53 17.14
N SER A 10 46.04 12.63 16.43
CA SER A 10 47.47 12.77 16.09
C SER A 10 47.75 13.84 15.01
N SER A 11 46.76 14.15 14.17
CA SER A 11 46.96 14.96 12.95
C SER A 11 46.58 16.44 13.08
N LYS A 12 45.88 16.82 14.16
CA LYS A 12 45.54 18.22 14.45
C LYS A 12 45.72 18.47 15.94
N ARG A 13 46.87 19.01 16.33
CA ARG A 13 47.01 19.71 17.62
C ARG A 13 46.58 21.16 17.42
N PRO A 14 45.56 21.64 18.14
CA PRO A 14 45.50 23.03 18.56
C PRO A 14 45.51 23.16 20.09
N ASN A 15 45.89 24.36 20.52
CA ASN A 15 46.33 24.75 21.85
C ASN A 15 45.42 24.39 23.03
N SER A 16 46.11 24.17 24.16
CA SER A 16 45.65 24.29 25.54
C SER A 16 44.89 25.60 25.79
N ASP A 17 43.65 25.53 26.32
CA ASP A 17 43.21 26.30 27.52
C ASP A 17 41.70 26.30 27.83
N SER A 18 40.84 25.63 27.07
CA SER A 18 39.40 25.63 27.40
C SER A 18 38.95 24.32 28.06
N ASN A 19 38.37 24.44 29.26
CA ASN A 19 37.72 23.36 30.03
C ASN A 19 36.39 22.92 29.39
N VAL A 20 36.30 22.97 28.06
CA VAL A 20 35.08 22.84 27.27
C VAL A 20 35.00 21.41 26.72
N PRO A 21 33.86 20.71 26.88
CA PRO A 21 33.72 19.34 26.38
C PRO A 21 33.80 19.32 24.85
N PHE A 22 34.66 18.46 24.30
CA PHE A 22 34.73 18.25 22.86
C PHE A 22 33.58 17.34 22.43
N ALA A 23 32.81 17.77 21.43
CA ALA A 23 31.70 17.01 20.89
C ALA A 23 31.83 16.83 19.37
N PHE A 24 31.46 15.65 18.90
CA PHE A 24 31.48 15.28 17.49
C PHE A 24 30.17 14.63 17.09
N ILE A 25 29.81 14.81 15.83
CA ILE A 25 28.80 14.01 15.14
C ILE A 25 29.52 13.06 14.20
N GLN A 26 29.20 11.77 14.31
CA GLN A 26 29.69 10.74 13.41
C GLN A 26 28.58 10.30 12.47
N ASP A 27 28.80 10.39 11.17
CA ASP A 27 27.95 9.70 10.19
C ASP A 27 28.15 8.18 10.33
N THR A 28 27.08 7.45 10.62
CA THR A 28 27.14 5.99 10.83
C THR A 28 27.37 5.22 9.53
N LYS A 29 27.10 5.81 8.37
CA LYS A 29 27.26 5.18 7.06
C LYS A 29 28.66 5.39 6.49
N THR A 30 29.16 6.63 6.52
CA THR A 30 30.48 6.98 5.96
C THR A 30 31.60 6.91 7.01
N GLY A 31 31.25 7.01 8.29
CA GLY A 31 32.22 7.14 9.38
C GLY A 31 32.78 8.55 9.55
N GLU A 32 32.37 9.52 8.72
CA GLU A 32 32.85 10.90 8.77
C GLU A 32 32.51 11.57 10.10
N LEU A 33 33.46 12.38 10.59
CA LEU A 33 33.34 13.10 11.87
C LEU A 33 33.23 14.60 11.62
N TYR A 34 32.21 15.21 12.22
CA TYR A 34 31.92 16.62 12.18
C TYR A 34 32.06 17.20 13.59
N GLU A 35 32.93 18.20 13.77
CA GLU A 35 33.13 18.86 15.05
C GLU A 35 31.95 19.77 15.41
N VAL A 36 31.38 19.57 16.60
CA VAL A 36 30.29 20.40 17.14
C VAL A 36 30.90 21.46 18.04
N LYS A 37 30.98 22.68 17.52
CA LYS A 37 31.48 23.85 18.27
C LYS A 37 30.50 24.26 19.36
N THR A 38 31.01 24.73 20.49
CA THR A 38 30.19 25.24 21.61
C THR A 38 29.71 26.67 21.40
N ASP A 39 30.38 27.42 20.53
CA ASP A 39 30.21 28.87 20.43
C ASP A 39 29.24 29.27 19.30
N SER A 40 28.79 28.31 18.50
CA SER A 40 27.90 28.53 17.37
C SER A 40 26.91 27.38 17.21
N PRO A 41 25.65 27.63 16.79
CA PRO A 41 24.70 26.57 16.51
C PRO A 41 25.20 25.69 15.38
N PHE A 42 25.23 24.38 15.63
CA PHE A 42 25.60 23.39 14.62
C PHE A 42 24.35 23.01 13.83
N LEU A 43 24.31 23.42 12.56
CA LEU A 43 23.12 23.30 11.72
C LEU A 43 23.19 22.05 10.84
N ILE A 44 22.12 21.28 10.82
CA ILE A 44 21.95 20.13 9.91
C ILE A 44 20.77 20.44 8.99
N GLY A 45 20.96 20.28 7.68
CA GLY A 45 19.91 20.56 6.72
C GLY A 45 20.37 20.53 5.26
N ARG A 46 19.46 20.87 4.35
CA ARG A 46 19.73 20.87 2.91
C ARG A 46 20.44 22.13 2.40
N LEU A 47 20.47 23.21 3.18
CA LEU A 47 21.19 24.42 2.76
C LEU A 47 22.70 24.18 2.72
N LEU A 48 23.36 24.70 1.69
CA LEU A 48 24.82 24.66 1.55
C LEU A 48 25.59 25.35 2.69
N LYS A 49 24.91 26.20 3.47
CA LYS A 49 25.48 26.87 4.66
C LYS A 49 25.39 26.01 5.94
N SER A 50 24.80 24.82 5.88
CA SER A 50 24.66 23.92 7.04
C SER A 50 26.02 23.30 7.38
N SER A 51 26.25 23.01 8.66
CA SER A 51 27.44 22.31 9.14
C SER A 51 27.51 20.87 8.60
N VAL A 52 26.34 20.25 8.44
CA VAL A 52 26.16 19.00 7.70
C VAL A 52 25.10 19.24 6.62
N VAL A 53 25.51 19.03 5.36
CA VAL A 53 24.64 19.22 4.19
C VAL A 53 24.09 17.86 3.76
N ILE A 54 22.76 17.72 3.81
CA ILE A 54 22.07 16.53 3.30
C ILE A 54 21.25 16.94 2.08
N GLU A 55 21.68 16.52 0.89
CA GLU A 55 21.13 16.94 -0.41
C GLU A 55 19.80 16.26 -0.79
N GLU A 56 18.95 15.97 0.20
CA GLU A 56 17.69 15.24 -0.02
C GLU A 56 16.47 16.15 0.11
N LEU A 57 15.53 16.07 -0.84
CA LEU A 57 14.38 16.98 -0.90
C LEU A 57 13.46 16.89 0.33
N TYR A 58 13.41 15.74 0.99
CA TYR A 58 12.64 15.54 2.23
C TYR A 58 13.33 16.11 3.47
N ILE A 59 14.56 16.60 3.34
CA ILE A 59 15.27 17.35 4.37
C ILE A 59 15.01 18.85 4.18
N SER A 60 14.49 19.48 5.24
CA SER A 60 14.34 20.93 5.30
C SER A 60 15.67 21.66 5.13
N ARG A 61 15.59 22.87 4.55
CA ARG A 61 16.73 23.78 4.36
C ARG A 61 17.54 24.01 5.64
N SER A 62 16.84 24.31 6.73
CA SER A 62 17.34 24.31 8.11
C SER A 62 16.50 23.29 8.86
N HIS A 63 17.02 22.08 9.05
CA HIS A 63 16.21 20.96 9.54
C HIS A 63 16.24 20.86 11.05
N SER A 64 17.45 20.78 11.60
CA SER A 64 17.67 20.69 13.04
C SER A 64 18.94 21.45 13.43
N THR A 65 19.01 21.84 14.69
CA THR A 65 20.16 22.55 15.24
C THR A 65 20.60 21.89 16.53
N ILE A 66 21.91 21.76 16.69
CA ILE A 66 22.52 21.43 17.99
C ILE A 66 23.12 22.69 18.59
N SER A 67 22.71 23.01 19.81
CA SER A 67 23.21 24.15 20.59
C SER A 67 23.85 23.66 21.88
N TYR A 68 24.78 24.45 22.42
CA TYR A 68 25.38 24.21 23.72
C TYR A 68 24.93 25.30 24.70
N ALA A 69 24.31 24.90 25.80
CA ALA A 69 23.83 25.81 26.84
C ALA A 69 23.97 25.13 28.21
N ASN A 70 24.28 25.90 29.26
CA ASN A 70 24.33 25.40 30.65
C ASN A 70 25.19 24.13 30.86
N GLY A 71 26.28 23.97 30.10
CA GLY A 71 27.15 22.80 30.21
C GLY A 71 26.67 21.55 29.46
N GLN A 72 25.60 21.65 28.67
CA GLN A 72 24.97 20.52 27.99
C GLN A 72 24.63 20.84 26.53
N PHE A 73 24.70 19.82 25.67
CA PHE A 73 24.26 19.90 24.28
C PHE A 73 22.76 19.61 24.16
N PHE A 74 22.07 20.39 23.34
CA PHE A 74 20.64 20.26 23.07
C PHE A 74 20.40 20.12 21.58
N LEU A 75 19.47 19.24 21.21
CA LEU A 75 18.98 19.07 19.85
C LEU A 75 17.60 19.73 19.72
N LYS A 76 17.42 20.48 18.64
CA LYS A 76 16.16 21.14 18.30
C LYS A 76 15.74 20.79 16.88
N ASP A 77 14.45 20.49 16.69
CA ASP A 77 13.85 20.48 15.36
C ASP A 77 13.40 21.89 14.97
N ASN A 78 13.81 22.39 13.80
CA ASN A 78 13.50 23.74 13.33
C ASN A 78 12.16 23.78 12.55
N GLY A 79 11.17 22.98 12.97
CA GLY A 79 9.89 22.84 12.28
C GLY A 79 10.05 22.18 10.92
N SER A 80 10.80 21.06 10.90
CA SER A 80 11.10 20.36 9.65
C SER A 80 9.87 19.64 9.09
N SER A 81 9.83 19.44 7.76
CA SER A 81 8.68 18.80 7.10
C SER A 81 8.51 17.33 7.46
N SER A 82 9.62 16.61 7.68
CA SER A 82 9.67 15.18 7.99
C SER A 82 9.89 14.89 9.48
N GLY A 83 10.41 15.85 10.24
CA GLY A 83 10.72 15.73 11.65
C GLY A 83 12.13 15.18 11.91
N THR A 84 12.70 15.59 13.03
CA THR A 84 13.94 15.03 13.58
C THR A 84 13.65 13.87 14.54
N TYR A 85 14.47 12.82 14.51
CA TYR A 85 14.32 11.64 15.37
C TYR A 85 15.56 11.46 16.23
N LEU A 86 15.38 11.28 17.53
CA LEU A 86 16.43 10.96 18.49
C LEU A 86 16.21 9.53 18.99
N ASN A 87 17.20 8.67 18.83
CA ASN A 87 17.11 7.23 19.11
C ASN A 87 15.85 6.61 18.48
N TYR A 88 15.60 6.94 17.21
CA TYR A 88 14.44 6.51 16.40
C TYR A 88 13.06 6.99 16.90
N LYS A 89 13.02 7.86 17.92
CA LYS A 89 11.79 8.49 18.41
C LYS A 89 11.73 9.94 17.93
N LYS A 90 10.60 10.33 17.32
CA LYS A 90 10.39 11.71 16.87
C LYS A 90 10.45 12.66 18.06
N ILE A 91 11.29 13.69 17.98
CA ILE A 91 11.34 14.75 19.00
C ILE A 91 10.22 15.77 18.75
N ALA A 92 9.78 16.43 19.81
CA ALA A 92 8.92 17.61 19.69
C ALA A 92 9.73 18.81 19.19
N THR A 93 9.05 19.90 18.82
CA THR A 93 9.69 21.18 18.43
C THR A 93 10.45 21.89 19.57
N THR A 94 10.38 21.35 20.79
CA THR A 94 11.15 21.81 21.96
C THR A 94 12.57 21.24 21.96
N GLU A 95 13.49 21.94 22.59
CA GLU A 95 14.89 21.51 22.73
C GLU A 95 15.01 20.28 23.66
N VAL A 96 15.76 19.26 23.23
CA VAL A 96 15.95 18.00 23.94
C VAL A 96 17.44 17.81 24.27
N PRO A 97 17.81 17.45 25.52
CA PRO A 97 19.21 17.22 25.88
C PRO A 97 19.81 16.01 25.16
N LEU A 98 21.03 16.15 24.65
CA LEU A 98 21.83 15.09 24.03
C LEU A 98 22.80 14.45 25.05
N LYS A 99 23.01 13.14 24.91
CA LYS A 99 23.95 12.33 25.69
C LYS A 99 24.94 11.61 24.77
N HIS A 100 26.12 11.31 25.30
CA HIS A 100 27.12 10.51 24.57
C HIS A 100 26.49 9.19 24.07
N GLY A 101 26.59 8.95 22.77
CA GLY A 101 26.09 7.76 22.11
C GLY A 101 24.71 7.89 21.46
N ASP A 102 24.02 9.02 21.63
CA ASP A 102 22.69 9.24 21.04
C ASP A 102 22.72 9.23 19.50
N LEU A 103 21.66 8.68 18.89
CA LEU A 103 21.49 8.60 17.45
C LEU A 103 20.49 9.64 16.97
N ILE A 104 20.92 10.55 16.11
CA ILE A 104 20.12 11.56 15.44
C ILE A 104 19.82 11.06 14.04
N ALA A 105 18.55 10.86 13.71
CA ALA A 105 18.14 10.27 12.45
C ALA A 105 17.15 11.15 11.69
N TYR A 106 17.25 11.10 10.37
CA TYR A 106 16.34 11.76 9.44
C TYR A 106 15.76 10.72 8.48
N THR A 107 14.51 10.94 8.08
CA THR A 107 13.76 9.95 7.31
C THR A 107 12.79 10.59 6.34
N ASP A 108 12.41 9.86 5.29
CA ASP A 108 11.36 10.23 4.35
C ASP A 108 9.99 9.64 4.77
N LYS A 109 8.93 9.91 3.99
CA LYS A 109 7.57 9.39 4.17
C LYS A 109 7.51 7.86 4.25
N THR A 110 8.48 7.17 3.65
CA THR A 110 8.63 5.70 3.66
C THR A 110 9.29 5.15 4.93
N LYS A 111 9.72 6.02 5.86
CA LYS A 111 10.43 5.67 7.11
C LYS A 111 11.75 4.91 6.91
N THR A 112 12.49 5.19 5.84
CA THR A 112 13.87 4.68 5.67
C THR A 112 14.85 5.48 6.54
N TRP A 113 15.76 4.80 7.23
CA TRP A 113 16.75 5.44 8.11
C TRP A 113 18.08 5.62 7.37
N ASP A 114 18.06 6.44 6.33
CA ASP A 114 19.21 6.59 5.43
C ASP A 114 20.32 7.50 5.99
N PHE A 115 19.93 8.43 6.88
CA PHE A 115 20.83 9.42 7.47
C PHE A 115 20.75 9.31 8.99
N ILE A 116 21.73 8.62 9.58
CA ILE A 116 21.84 8.41 11.02
C ILE A 116 23.21 8.90 11.48
N TYR A 117 23.18 9.78 12.46
CA TYR A 117 24.34 10.46 13.02
C TYR A 117 24.47 10.14 14.50
N LYS A 118 25.64 9.69 14.95
CA LYS A 118 25.92 9.41 16.35
C LYS A 118 26.57 10.61 17.02
N PHE A 119 26.01 11.06 18.14
CA PHE A 119 26.58 12.11 18.97
C PHE A 119 27.63 11.54 19.92
N CYS A 120 28.84 12.08 19.90
CA CYS A 120 29.99 11.62 20.67
C CYS A 120 30.56 12.76 21.52
N LEU A 121 30.43 12.65 22.84
CA LEU A 121 31.05 13.57 23.80
C LEU A 121 32.36 12.99 24.35
N LEU A 122 33.44 13.77 24.34
CA LEU A 122 34.71 13.44 24.99
C LEU A 122 34.86 14.30 26.26
N ALA A 123 34.73 13.68 27.42
CA ALA A 123 35.02 14.31 28.70
C ALA A 123 36.47 13.99 29.12
N ASN A 124 37.18 14.99 29.63
CA ASN A 124 38.55 14.86 30.13
C ASN A 124 38.58 13.96 31.39
N PRO A 125 39.31 12.83 31.42
CA PRO A 125 39.14 11.79 32.44
C PRO A 125 39.72 12.09 33.85
N ASN A 126 40.16 13.32 34.15
CA ASN A 126 40.83 13.60 35.42
C ASN A 126 39.90 14.22 36.49
N LYS A 127 39.22 13.35 37.26
CA LYS A 127 38.85 13.66 38.66
C LYS A 127 38.69 12.37 39.47
N LYS A 128 39.78 11.93 40.10
CA LYS A 128 39.74 11.02 41.25
C LYS A 128 40.11 11.85 42.48
N SER A 129 39.16 12.03 43.39
CA SER A 129 39.34 12.77 44.64
C SER A 129 40.30 12.02 45.57
N ARG A 130 41.37 12.70 46.00
CA ARG A 130 42.26 12.26 47.09
C ARG A 130 41.53 12.49 48.41
N LEU A 131 41.54 11.47 49.28
CA LEU A 131 41.33 11.63 50.72
C LEU A 131 42.68 11.33 51.37
N ASP A 132 43.13 12.28 52.19
CA ASP A 132 44.38 12.27 52.94
C ASP A 132 44.18 11.65 54.34
N GLU A 133 45.29 11.61 55.09
CA GLU A 133 45.43 11.44 56.55
C GLU A 133 45.43 10.02 57.12
N GLU A 134 46.23 9.67 58.13
CA GLU A 134 47.52 10.14 58.65
C GLU A 134 47.95 9.07 59.67
N THR A 135 49.25 8.96 59.89
CA THR A 135 49.94 8.09 60.86
C THR A 135 49.77 8.56 62.31
N ALA A 136 49.65 7.64 63.30
CA ALA A 136 50.30 7.80 64.63
C ALA A 136 50.23 6.54 65.54
N THR A 137 51.43 6.09 65.88
CA THR A 137 52.02 5.34 67.02
C THR A 137 51.28 5.07 68.37
N SER A 138 51.54 3.86 68.92
CA SER A 138 51.99 3.45 70.30
C SER A 138 51.31 4.01 71.57
N SER A 139 51.08 3.37 72.74
CA SER A 139 51.25 2.05 73.43
C SER A 139 50.50 2.15 74.81
N THR A 140 49.86 1.13 75.42
CA THR A 140 50.29 0.43 76.69
C THR A 140 49.18 -0.51 77.29
N SER A 141 49.59 -1.51 78.09
CA SER A 141 48.90 -2.33 79.15
C SER A 141 48.12 -3.63 78.83
N GLU A 142 48.36 -4.67 79.64
CA GLU A 142 48.25 -6.11 79.32
C GLU A 142 46.85 -6.76 79.38
N GLU A 143 45.86 -6.21 80.08
CA GLU A 143 44.45 -6.64 79.94
C GLU A 143 43.83 -6.14 78.63
N HIS A 144 44.27 -4.97 78.18
CA HIS A 144 43.90 -4.40 76.90
C HIS A 144 44.49 -5.20 75.73
N ASN A 145 45.61 -5.88 75.94
CA ASN A 145 46.24 -6.75 74.93
C ASN A 145 45.41 -8.01 74.64
N LYS A 146 44.82 -8.69 75.63
CA LYS A 146 43.94 -9.85 75.38
C LYS A 146 42.68 -9.47 74.59
N LEU A 147 42.06 -8.34 74.92
CA LEU A 147 40.88 -7.82 74.22
C LEU A 147 41.23 -7.33 72.80
N LYS A 148 42.35 -6.62 72.63
CA LYS A 148 42.89 -6.18 71.34
C LYS A 148 43.27 -7.36 70.44
N ILE A 149 43.95 -8.38 70.97
CA ILE A 149 44.31 -9.60 70.23
C ILE A 149 43.05 -10.35 69.74
N SER A 150 42.00 -10.41 70.57
CA SER A 150 40.72 -11.01 70.16
C SER A 150 40.00 -10.23 69.05
N LYS A 151 40.00 -8.90 69.12
CA LYS A 151 39.45 -8.01 68.07
C LYS A 151 40.29 -8.07 66.79
N ILE A 152 41.61 -8.12 66.91
CA ILE A 152 42.54 -8.26 65.78
C ILE A 152 42.31 -9.59 65.06
N ARG A 153 42.16 -10.72 65.77
CA ARG A 153 41.80 -12.01 65.15
C ARG A 153 40.45 -11.96 64.43
N LYS A 154 39.43 -11.34 65.05
CA LYS A 154 38.12 -11.16 64.41
C LYS A 154 38.21 -10.33 63.13
N LEU A 155 38.95 -9.22 63.17
CA LEU A 155 39.19 -8.37 62.00
C LEU A 155 39.99 -9.09 60.91
N GLN A 156 41.03 -9.85 61.28
CA GLN A 156 41.82 -10.65 60.32
C GLN A 156 40.95 -11.70 59.63
N ASN A 157 40.06 -12.38 60.37
CA ASN A 157 39.11 -13.32 59.77
C ASN A 157 38.10 -12.62 58.85
N LEU A 158 37.63 -11.42 59.23
CA LEU A 158 36.71 -10.63 58.41
C LEU A 158 37.37 -10.16 57.11
N VAL A 159 38.63 -9.69 57.20
CA VAL A 159 39.43 -9.27 56.03
C VAL A 159 39.71 -10.46 55.12
N LYS A 160 39.99 -11.65 55.66
CA LYS A 160 40.17 -12.86 54.86
C LYS A 160 38.88 -13.23 54.13
N LYS A 161 37.75 -13.22 54.83
CA LYS A 161 36.43 -13.49 54.24
C LYS A 161 36.08 -12.49 53.13
N LEU A 162 36.30 -11.20 53.38
CA LEU A 162 36.10 -10.14 52.37
C LEU A 162 37.02 -10.30 51.15
N LYS A 163 38.26 -10.76 51.33
CA LYS A 163 39.16 -11.05 50.20
C LYS A 163 38.65 -12.23 49.39
N ASP A 164 38.24 -13.31 50.05
CA ASP A 164 37.70 -14.49 49.38
C ASP A 164 36.40 -14.13 48.62
N ASP A 165 35.49 -13.38 49.25
CA ASP A 165 34.26 -12.88 48.63
C ASP A 165 34.57 -12.00 47.41
N ASN A 166 35.54 -11.09 47.50
CA ASN A 166 35.92 -10.22 46.39
C ASN A 166 36.55 -11.00 45.22
N THR A 167 37.31 -12.06 45.50
CA THR A 167 37.83 -12.95 44.45
C THR A 167 36.73 -13.74 43.76
N ASN A 168 35.74 -14.24 44.51
CA ASN A 168 34.59 -14.94 43.94
C ASN A 168 33.75 -14.00 43.06
N LEU A 169 33.49 -12.79 43.54
CA LEU A 169 32.72 -11.77 42.82
C LEU A 169 33.44 -11.33 41.53
N TYR A 170 34.78 -11.22 41.56
CA TYR A 170 35.59 -10.98 40.36
C TYR A 170 35.49 -12.13 39.34
N ASN A 171 35.51 -13.38 39.80
CA ASN A 171 35.39 -14.54 38.91
C ASN A 171 33.99 -14.68 38.30
N ASP A 172 32.94 -14.41 39.08
CA ASP A 172 31.54 -14.39 38.61
C ASP A 172 31.31 -13.28 37.58
N THR A 173 31.77 -12.06 37.85
CA THR A 173 31.67 -10.96 36.88
C THR A 173 32.45 -11.24 35.60
N LYS A 174 33.63 -11.86 35.70
CA LYS A 174 34.42 -12.27 34.53
C LYS A 174 33.75 -13.37 33.71
N THR A 175 33.11 -14.35 34.34
CA THR A 175 32.37 -15.40 33.63
C THR A 175 31.13 -14.85 32.95
N GLN A 176 30.39 -13.94 33.59
CA GLN A 176 29.27 -13.22 32.98
C GLN A 176 29.73 -12.38 31.77
N LEU A 177 30.85 -11.66 31.88
CA LEU A 177 31.40 -10.86 30.78
C LEU A 177 31.77 -11.75 29.58
N ASN A 178 32.37 -12.91 29.82
CA ASN A 178 32.70 -13.85 28.76
C ASN A 178 31.45 -14.42 28.07
N ALA A 179 30.41 -14.73 28.84
CA ALA A 179 29.13 -15.19 28.29
C ALA A 179 28.47 -14.09 27.42
N PHE A 180 28.50 -12.84 27.89
CA PHE A 180 27.95 -11.71 27.15
C PHE A 180 28.72 -11.43 25.85
N ASN A 181 30.05 -11.48 25.90
CA ASN A 181 30.89 -11.31 24.70
C ASN A 181 30.63 -12.41 23.65
N LYS A 182 30.40 -13.65 24.09
CA LYS A 182 29.98 -14.73 23.18
C LYS A 182 28.64 -14.41 22.52
N MET A 183 27.67 -13.96 23.30
CA MET A 183 26.34 -13.58 22.78
C MET A 183 26.42 -12.41 21.78
N ILE A 184 27.24 -11.40 22.05
CA ILE A 184 27.50 -10.31 21.08
C ILE A 184 28.05 -10.88 19.79
N LYS A 185 29.04 -11.77 19.86
CA LYS A 185 29.65 -12.38 18.68
C LYS A 185 28.62 -13.12 17.82
N ASP A 186 27.79 -13.95 18.46
CA ASP A 186 26.74 -14.71 17.77
C ASP A 186 25.72 -13.77 17.09
N VAL A 187 25.32 -12.68 17.76
CA VAL A 187 24.43 -11.66 17.19
C VAL A 187 25.09 -10.90 16.03
N THR A 188 26.38 -10.57 16.13
CA THR A 188 27.09 -9.90 15.04
C THR A 188 27.20 -10.79 13.80
N GLU A 189 27.52 -12.07 13.97
CA GLU A 189 27.57 -13.02 12.85
C GLU A 189 26.19 -13.22 12.21
N MET A 190 25.12 -13.24 13.02
CA MET A 190 23.75 -13.31 12.51
C MET A 190 23.38 -12.05 11.71
N ASN A 191 23.71 -10.86 12.22
CA ASN A 191 23.45 -9.60 11.51
C ASN A 191 24.22 -9.50 10.19
N GLU A 192 25.47 -9.98 10.14
CA GLU A 192 26.24 -10.02 8.90
C GLU A 192 25.60 -10.93 7.84
N LYS A 193 25.09 -12.10 8.26
CA LYS A 193 24.36 -13.01 7.36
C LYS A 193 23.08 -12.35 6.84
N LEU A 194 22.29 -11.76 7.74
CA LEU A 194 21.04 -11.09 7.37
C LEU A 194 21.28 -9.91 6.43
N ASN A 195 22.32 -9.12 6.66
CA ASN A 195 22.68 -8.01 5.79
C ASN A 195 23.07 -8.46 4.38
N LYS A 196 23.77 -9.60 4.23
CA LYS A 196 24.06 -10.18 2.91
C LYS A 196 22.79 -10.58 2.18
N GLU A 197 21.88 -11.27 2.87
CA GLU A 197 20.60 -11.70 2.30
C GLU A 197 19.72 -10.51 1.88
N ILE A 198 19.70 -9.42 2.66
CA ILE A 198 19.00 -8.18 2.30
C ILE A 198 19.58 -7.56 1.02
N ILE A 199 20.90 -7.56 0.85
CA ILE A 199 21.54 -7.03 -0.36
C ILE A 199 21.16 -7.87 -1.57
N GLU A 200 21.27 -9.20 -1.48
CA GLU A 200 20.88 -10.12 -2.55
C GLU A 200 19.41 -9.95 -2.95
N LEU A 201 18.51 -9.87 -1.97
CA LEU A 201 17.08 -9.65 -2.22
C LEU A 201 16.79 -8.28 -2.87
N ARG A 202 17.56 -7.24 -2.54
CA ARG A 202 17.43 -5.92 -3.17
C ARG A 202 17.87 -5.95 -4.63
N ASP A 203 18.99 -6.61 -4.92
CA ASP A 203 19.51 -6.73 -6.28
C ASP A 203 18.57 -7.55 -7.16
N ASN A 204 18.07 -8.68 -6.67
CA ASN A 204 17.06 -9.49 -7.36
C ASN A 204 15.77 -8.68 -7.64
N ASN A 205 15.30 -7.89 -6.67
CA ASN A 205 14.13 -7.02 -6.89
C ASN A 205 14.40 -5.93 -7.93
N ARG A 206 15.63 -5.41 -8.00
CA ARG A 206 16.01 -4.40 -9.01
C ARG A 206 15.99 -5.01 -10.41
N GLU A 207 16.56 -6.21 -10.57
CA GLU A 207 16.54 -6.94 -11.85
C GLU A 207 15.11 -7.25 -12.29
N LEU A 208 14.30 -7.80 -11.39
CA LEU A 208 12.90 -8.14 -11.68
C LEU A 208 12.08 -6.91 -12.08
N ASN A 209 12.29 -5.77 -11.43
CA ASN A 209 11.63 -4.52 -11.79
C ASN A 209 12.07 -4.00 -13.18
N ASN A 210 13.34 -4.17 -13.55
CA ASN A 210 13.82 -3.82 -14.87
C ASN A 210 13.17 -4.67 -15.95
N GLU A 211 13.09 -5.99 -15.74
CA GLU A 211 12.39 -6.90 -16.65
C GLU A 211 10.91 -6.54 -16.80
N LEU A 212 10.24 -6.24 -15.69
CA LEU A 212 8.83 -5.85 -15.66
C LEU A 212 8.60 -4.55 -16.46
N ASN A 213 9.50 -3.58 -16.34
CA ASN A 213 9.45 -2.35 -17.12
C ASN A 213 9.66 -2.59 -18.62
N ILE A 214 10.59 -3.47 -19.00
CA ILE A 214 10.80 -3.85 -20.41
C ILE A 214 9.53 -4.52 -20.95
N ASN A 215 8.94 -5.45 -20.20
CA ASN A 215 7.73 -6.15 -20.61
C ASN A 215 6.51 -5.22 -20.71
N ARG A 216 6.37 -4.25 -19.80
CA ARG A 216 5.34 -3.20 -19.91
C ARG A 216 5.48 -2.37 -21.18
N LYS A 217 6.70 -1.95 -21.53
CA LYS A 217 6.98 -1.21 -22.78
C LYS A 217 6.64 -2.05 -24.01
N LYS A 218 7.03 -3.33 -24.03
CA LYS A 218 6.68 -4.26 -25.12
C LYS A 218 5.17 -4.38 -25.29
N CYS A 219 4.43 -4.54 -24.18
CA CYS A 219 2.98 -4.66 -24.21
C CYS A 219 2.29 -3.37 -24.68
N ALA A 220 2.80 -2.19 -24.29
CA ALA A 220 2.30 -0.90 -24.77
C ALA A 220 2.50 -0.74 -26.29
N MET A 221 3.70 -1.05 -26.79
CA MET A 221 4.00 -0.99 -28.23
C MET A 221 3.15 -1.97 -29.04
N GLN A 222 2.91 -3.17 -28.51
CA GLN A 222 2.06 -4.16 -29.15
C GLN A 222 0.58 -3.74 -29.18
N LYS A 223 0.12 -3.02 -28.14
CA LYS A 223 -1.21 -2.44 -28.08
C LYS A 223 -1.39 -1.32 -29.11
N GLU A 224 -0.44 -0.39 -29.19
CA GLU A 224 -0.46 0.68 -30.19
C GLU A 224 -0.49 0.13 -31.63
N LEU A 225 0.27 -0.94 -31.90
CA LEU A 225 0.24 -1.61 -33.20
C LEU A 225 -1.11 -2.27 -33.50
N LEU A 226 -1.77 -2.83 -32.48
CA LEU A 226 -3.10 -3.43 -32.62
C LEU A 226 -4.15 -2.36 -32.86
N ASP A 227 -4.15 -1.29 -32.05
CA ASP A 227 -5.08 -0.17 -32.15
C ASP A 227 -4.98 0.50 -33.54
N ALA A 228 -3.76 0.67 -34.06
CA ALA A 228 -3.52 1.20 -35.41
C ALA A 228 -4.03 0.29 -36.54
N LYS A 229 -4.04 -1.04 -36.34
CA LYS A 229 -4.63 -1.99 -37.31
C LYS A 229 -6.15 -1.93 -37.29
N THR A 230 -6.77 -1.88 -36.10
CA THR A 230 -8.24 -1.73 -35.98
C THR A 230 -8.74 -0.42 -36.57
N ALA A 231 -8.01 0.69 -36.41
CA ALA A 231 -8.41 1.98 -36.98
C ALA A 231 -8.48 1.99 -38.52
N GLN A 232 -7.73 1.13 -39.22
CA GLN A 232 -7.81 0.98 -40.67
C GLN A 232 -8.99 0.11 -41.12
N GLU A 233 -9.57 -0.70 -40.24
CA GLU A 233 -10.71 -1.60 -40.52
C GLU A 233 -12.07 -1.00 -40.13
N GLU A 234 -12.12 0.08 -39.33
CA GLU A 234 -13.37 0.72 -38.86
C GLU A 234 -14.10 1.56 -39.93
N GLU A 235 -13.38 2.19 -40.86
CA GLU A 235 -13.96 3.04 -41.93
C GLU A 235 -15.03 2.34 -42.80
N PRO A 236 -14.83 1.12 -43.35
CA PRO A 236 -15.85 0.49 -44.20
C PRO A 236 -17.09 0.01 -43.44
N VAL A 237 -16.96 -0.33 -42.15
CA VAL A 237 -18.08 -0.90 -41.36
C VAL A 237 -19.03 0.20 -40.88
N GLU A 238 -18.53 1.35 -40.45
CA GLU A 238 -19.36 2.47 -40.02
C GLU A 238 -20.06 3.18 -41.19
N VAL A 239 -19.39 3.28 -42.35
CA VAL A 239 -20.03 3.76 -43.59
C VAL A 239 -21.18 2.83 -44.01
N PHE A 240 -21.01 1.52 -43.88
CA PHE A 240 -22.08 0.56 -44.19
C PHE A 240 -23.27 0.66 -43.22
N LYS A 241 -23.02 0.79 -41.91
CA LYS A 241 -24.08 0.98 -40.91
C LYS A 241 -24.87 2.26 -41.16
N THR A 242 -24.20 3.38 -41.42
CA THR A 242 -24.87 4.66 -41.68
C THR A 242 -25.75 4.64 -42.93
N GLN A 243 -25.36 3.88 -43.96
CA GLN A 243 -26.20 3.67 -45.15
C GLN A 243 -27.48 2.88 -44.82
N ILE A 244 -27.38 1.79 -44.05
CA ILE A 244 -28.55 0.99 -43.67
C ILE A 244 -29.51 1.79 -42.77
N ILE A 245 -28.99 2.62 -41.85
CA ILE A 245 -29.81 3.49 -41.01
C ILE A 245 -30.67 4.42 -41.88
N LYS A 246 -30.08 5.06 -42.89
CA LYS A 246 -30.81 5.93 -43.82
C LYS A 246 -31.90 5.20 -44.59
N LEU A 247 -31.68 3.94 -44.97
CA LEU A 247 -32.71 3.12 -45.63
C LEU A 247 -33.90 2.86 -44.69
N LEU A 248 -33.64 2.54 -43.42
CA LEU A 248 -34.70 2.30 -42.43
C LEU A 248 -35.50 3.57 -42.11
N GLU A 249 -34.82 4.71 -41.95
CA GLU A 249 -35.46 5.98 -41.60
C GLU A 249 -36.26 6.59 -42.77
N ASN A 250 -35.82 6.40 -44.02
CA ASN A 250 -36.47 7.00 -45.19
C ASN A 250 -37.50 6.08 -45.87
N ASP A 251 -37.14 4.82 -46.14
CA ASP A 251 -37.92 3.95 -47.04
C ASP A 251 -38.89 3.03 -46.28
N PHE A 252 -38.58 2.72 -45.02
CA PHE A 252 -39.35 1.79 -44.20
C PHE A 252 -40.16 2.46 -43.08
N GLN A 253 -40.34 3.78 -43.14
CA GLN A 253 -41.10 4.54 -42.17
C GLN A 253 -42.61 4.51 -42.47
N CYS A 254 -43.44 4.24 -41.46
CA CYS A 254 -44.89 4.33 -41.59
C CYS A 254 -45.33 5.80 -41.57
N SER A 255 -46.00 6.28 -42.62
CA SER A 255 -46.46 7.68 -42.70
C SER A 255 -47.59 8.08 -41.74
N ILE A 256 -48.12 7.14 -40.95
CA ILE A 256 -49.12 7.43 -39.91
C ILE A 256 -48.45 7.68 -38.56
N CYS A 257 -47.45 6.88 -38.19
CA CYS A 257 -46.78 6.97 -36.88
C CYS A 257 -45.33 7.46 -36.93
N ASN A 258 -44.78 7.67 -38.13
CA ASN A 258 -43.41 8.13 -38.36
C ASN A 258 -42.33 7.26 -37.69
N GLU A 259 -42.61 5.97 -37.56
CA GLU A 259 -41.67 4.97 -37.05
C GLU A 259 -41.41 3.91 -38.10
N VAL A 260 -40.28 3.20 -37.99
CA VAL A 260 -39.98 2.03 -38.81
C VAL A 260 -41.13 1.02 -38.69
N MET A 261 -41.67 0.58 -39.83
CA MET A 261 -42.90 -0.22 -39.89
C MET A 261 -42.80 -1.51 -39.07
N PHE A 262 -43.85 -1.79 -38.30
CA PHE A 262 -44.04 -3.07 -37.62
C PHE A 262 -45.32 -3.73 -38.13
N ARG A 263 -45.21 -5.02 -38.47
CA ARG A 263 -46.28 -5.76 -39.16
C ARG A 263 -46.71 -5.03 -40.44
N ALA A 264 -45.74 -4.80 -41.33
CA ALA A 264 -45.93 -4.06 -42.57
C ALA A 264 -47.12 -4.62 -43.39
N SER A 265 -48.16 -3.81 -43.56
CA SER A 265 -49.40 -4.19 -44.23
C SER A 265 -49.69 -3.24 -45.38
N THR A 266 -49.90 -3.81 -46.56
CA THR A 266 -50.07 -3.10 -47.82
C THR A 266 -51.54 -3.05 -48.21
N ALA A 267 -52.05 -1.86 -48.49
CA ALA A 267 -53.40 -1.68 -49.03
C ALA A 267 -53.44 -2.07 -50.52
N ASN A 268 -54.64 -2.28 -51.09
CA ASN A 268 -54.81 -2.53 -52.54
C ASN A 268 -54.31 -1.41 -53.47
N CYS A 269 -53.97 -0.24 -52.91
CA CYS A 269 -53.30 0.85 -53.64
C CYS A 269 -51.75 0.81 -53.49
N ASN A 270 -51.20 -0.30 -53.03
CA ASN A 270 -49.77 -0.58 -52.81
C ASN A 270 -49.04 0.29 -51.78
N HIS A 271 -49.74 1.14 -51.04
CA HIS A 271 -49.15 1.87 -49.91
C HIS A 271 -49.09 0.98 -48.67
N THR A 272 -47.94 1.00 -47.99
CA THR A 272 -47.62 0.10 -46.87
C THR A 272 -47.49 0.87 -45.57
N PHE A 273 -48.06 0.33 -44.49
CA PHE A 273 -48.12 0.95 -43.17
C PHE A 273 -47.98 -0.10 -42.06
N CYS A 274 -47.86 0.30 -40.80
CA CYS A 274 -48.08 -0.61 -39.68
C CYS A 274 -49.53 -1.11 -39.69
N GLU A 275 -49.74 -2.42 -39.50
CA GLU A 275 -51.08 -3.04 -39.50
C GLU A 275 -52.05 -2.33 -38.54
N SER A 276 -51.60 -2.03 -37.32
CA SER A 276 -52.40 -1.35 -36.31
C SER A 276 -52.76 0.08 -36.71
N CYS A 277 -51.84 0.79 -37.37
CA CYS A 277 -52.03 2.19 -37.75
C CYS A 277 -53.07 2.30 -38.87
N LEU A 278 -52.96 1.45 -39.89
CA LEU A 278 -53.90 1.45 -41.00
C LEU A 278 -55.30 1.00 -40.54
N LYS A 279 -55.42 -0.04 -39.71
CA LYS A 279 -56.72 -0.47 -39.16
C LYS A 279 -57.41 0.65 -38.36
N LYS A 280 -56.66 1.34 -37.49
CA LYS A 280 -57.20 2.49 -36.72
C LYS A 280 -57.66 3.63 -37.62
N TRP A 281 -56.96 3.89 -38.72
CA TRP A 281 -57.34 4.91 -39.69
C TRP A 281 -58.62 4.55 -40.45
N LEU A 282 -58.71 3.29 -40.92
CA LEU A 282 -59.84 2.82 -41.71
C LEU A 282 -61.17 2.78 -40.96
N ASN A 283 -61.12 2.71 -39.63
CA ASN A 283 -62.30 2.90 -38.78
C ASN A 283 -62.91 4.31 -38.90
N LYS A 284 -62.14 5.31 -39.37
CA LYS A 284 -62.59 6.69 -39.55
C LYS A 284 -62.78 7.07 -41.02
N SER A 285 -61.95 6.55 -41.92
CA SER A 285 -61.97 6.88 -43.34
C SER A 285 -61.62 5.67 -44.19
N SER A 286 -62.45 5.34 -45.17
CA SER A 286 -62.21 4.24 -46.11
C SER A 286 -61.17 4.56 -47.20
N TYR A 287 -60.41 5.65 -47.07
CA TYR A 287 -59.44 6.12 -48.05
C TYR A 287 -58.01 6.06 -47.52
N CYS A 288 -57.07 5.74 -48.40
CA CYS A 288 -55.65 5.65 -48.10
C CYS A 288 -55.08 7.01 -47.63
N PRO A 289 -54.30 7.08 -46.54
CA PRO A 289 -53.68 8.33 -46.07
C PRO A 289 -52.75 9.01 -47.08
N VAL A 290 -52.12 8.22 -47.97
CA VAL A 290 -51.11 8.73 -48.90
C VAL A 290 -51.72 9.14 -50.23
N CYS A 291 -52.39 8.22 -50.93
CA CYS A 291 -52.93 8.49 -52.27
C CYS A 291 -54.42 8.79 -52.32
N ARG A 292 -55.13 8.74 -51.18
CA ARG A 292 -56.59 8.93 -51.08
C ARG A 292 -57.43 7.95 -51.92
N GLY A 293 -56.85 6.86 -52.42
CA GLY A 293 -57.59 5.78 -53.07
C GLY A 293 -58.44 4.98 -52.08
N SER A 294 -59.58 4.44 -52.53
CA SER A 294 -60.45 3.59 -51.71
C SER A 294 -59.75 2.29 -51.32
N VAL A 295 -59.68 2.02 -50.02
CA VAL A 295 -59.03 0.82 -49.47
C VAL A 295 -60.08 -0.27 -49.27
N LYS A 296 -59.98 -1.36 -50.04
CA LYS A 296 -60.90 -2.51 -49.98
C LYS A 296 -60.28 -3.71 -49.28
N THR A 297 -58.97 -3.90 -49.47
CA THR A 297 -58.23 -5.03 -48.91
C THR A 297 -56.92 -4.55 -48.32
N ILE A 298 -56.46 -5.27 -47.28
CA ILE A 298 -55.19 -5.05 -46.59
C ILE A 298 -54.50 -6.40 -46.51
N THR A 299 -53.26 -6.47 -46.97
CA THR A 299 -52.47 -7.70 -46.98
C THR A 299 -51.20 -7.49 -46.16
N TYR A 300 -50.95 -8.38 -45.19
CA TYR A 300 -49.70 -8.38 -44.43
C TYR A 300 -48.54 -8.87 -45.30
N CYS A 301 -47.49 -8.07 -45.44
CA CYS A 301 -46.30 -8.41 -46.19
C CYS A 301 -45.22 -8.97 -45.26
N LEU A 302 -45.24 -10.30 -45.07
CA LEU A 302 -44.28 -11.01 -44.22
C LEU A 302 -42.82 -10.78 -44.65
N ILE A 303 -42.55 -10.70 -45.95
CA ILE A 303 -41.19 -10.53 -46.48
C ILE A 303 -40.63 -9.18 -46.07
N LEU A 304 -41.40 -8.10 -46.21
CA LEU A 304 -40.99 -6.77 -45.78
C LEU A 304 -40.74 -6.74 -44.27
N ASP A 305 -41.65 -7.30 -43.48
CA ASP A 305 -41.50 -7.33 -42.02
C ASP A 305 -40.25 -8.13 -41.58
N THR A 306 -39.97 -9.24 -42.26
CA THR A 306 -38.76 -10.06 -42.06
C THR A 306 -37.50 -9.28 -42.45
N TYR A 307 -37.51 -8.61 -43.59
CA TYR A 307 -36.37 -7.82 -44.07
C TYR A 307 -36.03 -6.68 -43.12
N ILE A 308 -37.02 -5.90 -42.72
CA ILE A 308 -36.85 -4.82 -41.74
C ILE A 308 -36.31 -5.42 -40.42
N THR A 309 -36.79 -6.61 -40.00
CA THR A 309 -36.31 -7.28 -38.75
C THR A 309 -34.83 -7.61 -38.84
N ASN A 310 -34.41 -8.24 -39.92
CA ASN A 310 -33.01 -8.58 -40.14
C ASN A 310 -32.13 -7.33 -40.20
N LEU A 311 -32.58 -6.25 -40.85
CA LEU A 311 -31.84 -4.98 -40.88
C LEU A 311 -31.69 -4.35 -39.49
N CYS A 312 -32.75 -4.35 -38.67
CA CYS A 312 -32.67 -3.87 -37.29
C CYS A 312 -31.75 -4.75 -36.43
N ASP A 313 -31.72 -6.06 -36.66
CA ASP A 313 -30.83 -6.98 -35.94
C ASP A 313 -29.36 -6.79 -36.29
N ILE A 314 -29.05 -6.50 -37.56
CA ILE A 314 -27.70 -6.18 -38.03
C ILE A 314 -27.19 -4.87 -37.42
N LEU A 315 -28.04 -3.85 -37.33
CA LEU A 315 -27.66 -2.54 -36.79
C LEU A 315 -27.58 -2.52 -35.25
N GLY A 316 -28.46 -3.25 -34.57
CA GLY A 316 -28.54 -3.25 -33.11
C GLY A 316 -28.89 -1.87 -32.52
N GLY A 317 -28.51 -1.65 -31.26
CA GLY A 317 -28.61 -0.36 -30.59
C GLY A 317 -30.02 0.24 -30.51
N THR A 318 -30.09 1.56 -30.63
CA THR A 318 -31.30 2.37 -30.39
C THR A 318 -32.45 2.03 -31.34
N ILE A 319 -32.18 1.73 -32.61
CA ILE A 319 -33.21 1.44 -33.62
C ILE A 319 -33.93 0.12 -33.30
N LYS A 320 -33.17 -0.90 -32.89
CA LYS A 320 -33.73 -2.18 -32.45
C LYS A 320 -34.55 -2.02 -31.17
N GLU A 321 -34.04 -1.26 -30.20
CA GLU A 321 -34.74 -1.01 -28.93
C GLU A 321 -36.05 -0.22 -29.13
N GLN A 322 -36.03 0.82 -29.96
CA GLN A 322 -37.22 1.59 -30.34
C GLN A 322 -38.26 0.69 -31.00
N ARG A 323 -37.86 -0.15 -31.96
CA ARG A 323 -38.78 -1.07 -32.62
C ARG A 323 -39.37 -2.09 -31.66
N VAL A 324 -38.57 -2.68 -30.78
CA VAL A 324 -39.06 -3.63 -29.75
C VAL A 324 -40.02 -2.93 -28.77
N THR A 325 -39.79 -1.66 -28.45
CA THR A 325 -40.69 -0.87 -27.59
C THR A 325 -42.04 -0.66 -28.27
N VAL A 326 -42.03 -0.19 -29.52
CA VAL A 326 -43.25 -0.04 -30.35
C VAL A 326 -43.99 -1.37 -30.52
N GLN A 327 -43.27 -2.47 -30.66
CA GLN A 327 -43.85 -3.82 -30.70
C GLN A 327 -44.57 -4.17 -29.40
N ARG A 328 -43.96 -3.91 -28.24
CA ARG A 328 -44.55 -4.19 -26.92
C ARG A 328 -45.77 -3.32 -26.63
N GLU A 329 -45.74 -2.06 -27.04
CA GLU A 329 -46.88 -1.15 -26.86
C GLU A 329 -48.09 -1.52 -27.73
N ARG A 330 -47.85 -2.09 -28.93
CA ARG A 330 -48.89 -2.39 -29.91
C ARG A 330 -49.40 -3.83 -29.87
N ASN A 331 -48.57 -4.80 -29.48
CA ASN A 331 -48.98 -6.16 -29.17
C ASN A 331 -49.10 -6.29 -27.66
N GLY A 332 -50.31 -6.16 -27.11
CA GLY A 332 -50.61 -6.20 -25.66
C GLY A 332 -50.24 -7.52 -24.95
N TYR A 333 -48.96 -7.87 -24.88
CA TYR A 333 -48.39 -8.97 -24.12
C TYR A 333 -47.36 -8.38 -23.13
N PRO A 334 -47.43 -8.74 -21.83
CA PRO A 334 -46.60 -8.13 -20.81
C PRO A 334 -45.11 -8.46 -21.04
N PRO A 335 -44.19 -7.58 -20.62
CA PRO A 335 -42.76 -7.77 -20.83
C PRO A 335 -42.32 -9.10 -20.20
N GLN A 336 -41.72 -9.98 -21.00
CA GLN A 336 -40.98 -11.11 -20.45
C GLN A 336 -39.84 -10.54 -19.61
N MET A 337 -40.01 -10.59 -18.29
CA MET A 337 -38.97 -10.25 -17.35
C MET A 337 -37.75 -11.11 -17.69
N ALA A 338 -36.61 -10.46 -17.90
CA ALA A 338 -35.32 -11.13 -17.82
C ALA A 338 -35.31 -11.93 -16.51
N LYS A 339 -34.99 -13.23 -16.58
CA LYS A 339 -34.86 -14.11 -15.42
C LYS A 339 -33.80 -13.54 -14.47
N ARG A 340 -34.22 -12.68 -13.53
CA ARG A 340 -33.42 -12.33 -12.36
C ARG A 340 -33.46 -13.52 -11.42
N GLY A 341 -32.30 -14.13 -11.21
CA GLY A 341 -32.13 -15.20 -10.24
C GLY A 341 -32.64 -14.76 -8.87
N ARG A 342 -33.65 -15.46 -8.35
CA ARG A 342 -34.09 -15.27 -6.97
C ARG A 342 -33.12 -16.01 -6.05
N ARG A 343 -32.29 -15.23 -5.34
CA ARG A 343 -31.75 -15.63 -4.04
C ARG A 343 -32.93 -15.91 -3.10
N ARG A 344 -32.96 -17.11 -2.51
CA ARG A 344 -33.89 -17.48 -1.44
C ARG A 344 -33.43 -16.83 -0.13
N GLY A 345 -34.28 -16.01 0.48
CA GLY A 345 -34.17 -15.55 1.84
C GLY A 345 -35.56 -15.48 2.48
N GLY A 346 -35.76 -16.32 3.51
CA GLY A 346 -36.48 -16.04 4.77
C GLY A 346 -37.95 -15.58 4.81
N ASN A 347 -38.78 -16.46 5.36
CA ASN A 347 -39.93 -16.26 6.27
C ASN A 347 -41.13 -15.35 5.89
N SER A 348 -42.31 -15.96 5.70
CA SER A 348 -43.38 -16.10 6.73
C SER A 348 -44.61 -16.76 6.07
N SER A 349 -45.03 -17.92 6.57
CA SER A 349 -46.27 -18.12 7.35
C SER A 349 -47.58 -17.80 6.61
N THR A 350 -48.24 -18.84 6.07
CA THR A 350 -49.70 -19.06 6.16
C THR A 350 -50.10 -20.44 5.63
N THR A 351 -50.48 -21.31 6.56
CA THR A 351 -51.61 -22.27 6.55
C THR A 351 -52.12 -22.89 5.24
N ARG A 352 -51.94 -24.22 5.17
CA ARG A 352 -52.90 -25.30 4.80
C ARG A 352 -53.70 -25.13 3.49
N THR A 353 -53.48 -26.05 2.54
CA THR A 353 -54.37 -27.22 2.30
C THR A 353 -53.64 -28.29 1.49
N ARG A 354 -53.96 -29.53 1.85
CA ARG A 354 -53.45 -30.81 1.33
C ARG A 354 -54.14 -31.15 0.01
N ARG A 355 -53.37 -31.46 -1.05
CA ARG A 355 -53.79 -32.37 -2.13
C ARG A 355 -52.59 -33.24 -2.53
N GLU A 356 -52.86 -34.53 -2.57
CA GLU A 356 -51.92 -35.63 -2.81
C GLU A 356 -51.45 -35.70 -4.29
N PRO A 357 -50.30 -36.34 -4.56
CA PRO A 357 -49.69 -36.38 -5.89
C PRO A 357 -50.21 -37.57 -6.72
N PRO A 358 -50.21 -37.50 -8.07
CA PRO A 358 -50.26 -38.69 -8.88
C PRO A 358 -48.86 -39.26 -9.15
N MET A 359 -48.88 -40.55 -9.44
CA MET A 359 -47.80 -41.52 -9.44
C MET A 359 -46.77 -41.40 -10.57
N PHE A 360 -45.62 -42.01 -10.26
CA PHE A 360 -44.52 -42.47 -11.11
C PHE A 360 -44.91 -42.93 -12.53
N ASP A 361 -44.01 -42.67 -13.49
CA ASP A 361 -43.56 -43.71 -14.41
C ASP A 361 -42.05 -43.58 -14.68
N PHE A 362 -41.36 -44.70 -14.46
CA PHE A 362 -39.95 -44.96 -14.78
C PHE A 362 -39.81 -45.24 -16.27
N VAL A 363 -38.80 -44.66 -16.94
CA VAL A 363 -38.11 -45.35 -18.05
C VAL A 363 -36.62 -44.95 -18.09
N ASP A 364 -35.80 -45.93 -17.72
CA ASP A 364 -34.46 -46.33 -18.17
C ASP A 364 -33.30 -45.33 -18.35
N VAL A 365 -32.27 -45.56 -17.51
CA VAL A 365 -30.86 -45.19 -17.71
C VAL A 365 -30.10 -46.43 -18.19
N PRO A 366 -29.20 -46.29 -19.18
CA PRO A 366 -27.91 -46.99 -19.10
C PRO A 366 -26.73 -46.08 -19.56
N PRO A 367 -25.45 -46.49 -19.48
CA PRO A 367 -24.57 -46.14 -18.35
C PRO A 367 -23.33 -45.29 -18.74
N ALA A 368 -22.70 -44.72 -17.70
CA ALA A 368 -21.27 -44.36 -17.53
C ALA A 368 -20.28 -45.07 -18.48
N LEU A 369 -19.14 -44.56 -18.99
CA LEU A 369 -18.16 -43.45 -18.77
C LEU A 369 -17.18 -43.51 -20.01
N PRO A 370 -16.03 -42.78 -20.19
CA PRO A 370 -15.28 -41.90 -19.29
C PRO A 370 -14.73 -40.56 -19.87
N ILE A 371 -14.35 -39.72 -18.91
CA ILE A 371 -13.38 -38.60 -18.88
C ILE A 371 -12.40 -38.50 -20.06
N ARG A 372 -12.33 -37.32 -20.68
CA ARG A 372 -11.07 -36.72 -21.17
C ARG A 372 -11.01 -35.22 -20.90
N ASN A 373 -9.90 -34.84 -20.29
CA ASN A 373 -9.44 -33.49 -19.98
C ASN A 373 -9.34 -32.60 -21.23
N ASN A 374 -9.78 -31.34 -21.12
CA ASN A 374 -8.88 -30.18 -21.23
C ASN A 374 -9.61 -28.85 -20.99
N THR A 375 -9.22 -28.21 -19.89
CA THR A 375 -8.78 -26.81 -19.80
C THR A 375 -9.25 -25.84 -20.91
N ARG A 376 -10.23 -25.01 -20.57
CA ARG A 376 -10.33 -23.63 -21.08
C ARG A 376 -10.41 -22.65 -19.92
N TYR A 377 -9.40 -21.78 -19.88
CA TYR A 377 -9.39 -20.54 -19.14
C TYR A 377 -10.62 -19.69 -19.48
N SER A 378 -11.33 -19.22 -18.45
CA SER A 378 -12.18 -18.04 -18.53
C SER A 378 -11.58 -17.00 -17.58
N VAL A 379 -11.05 -15.95 -18.18
CA VAL A 379 -10.56 -14.74 -17.53
C VAL A 379 -11.78 -13.85 -17.27
N TYR A 380 -12.24 -13.79 -16.02
CA TYR A 380 -13.01 -12.65 -15.51
C TYR A 380 -12.69 -12.43 -14.03
N ASN A 381 -12.05 -11.28 -13.76
CA ASN A 381 -12.10 -10.46 -12.56
C ASN A 381 -12.15 -11.18 -11.20
N LEU A 382 -10.98 -11.34 -10.58
CA LEU A 382 -10.83 -11.48 -9.14
C LEU A 382 -9.86 -10.40 -8.64
N GLN A 383 -10.41 -9.39 -7.96
CA GLN A 383 -9.63 -8.55 -7.02
C GLN A 383 -9.01 -9.47 -5.95
N PRO A 384 -7.76 -9.21 -5.52
CA PRO A 384 -7.20 -9.97 -4.40
C PRO A 384 -7.94 -9.63 -3.10
N PRO A 385 -8.10 -10.60 -2.17
CA PRO A 385 -8.77 -10.38 -0.91
C PRO A 385 -7.92 -9.46 -0.03
N VAL A 386 -8.59 -8.47 0.55
CA VAL A 386 -8.08 -7.63 1.64
C VAL A 386 -7.88 -8.54 2.85
N ILE A 387 -6.64 -8.70 3.29
CA ILE A 387 -6.33 -9.25 4.61
C ILE A 387 -6.42 -8.07 5.57
N ASP A 388 -7.56 -7.95 6.24
CA ASP A 388 -7.71 -7.05 7.38
C ASP A 388 -6.89 -7.60 8.54
N ILE A 389 -5.76 -6.95 8.83
CA ILE A 389 -5.06 -7.12 10.10
C ILE A 389 -5.88 -6.33 11.14
N VAL A 390 -6.64 -7.07 11.94
CA VAL A 390 -7.41 -6.57 13.08
C VAL A 390 -6.45 -6.02 14.11
N ASP A 391 -6.49 -4.70 14.32
CA ASP A 391 -5.81 -4.00 15.41
C ASP A 391 -6.55 -4.26 16.73
N LEU A 392 -5.87 -4.90 17.68
CA LEU A 392 -6.42 -5.39 18.96
C LEU A 392 -6.17 -4.44 20.13
N THR A 393 -6.27 -3.12 19.96
CA THR A 393 -6.18 -2.18 21.10
C THR A 393 -7.10 -0.97 20.96
N ASN A 394 -8.41 -1.18 20.95
CA ASN A 394 -9.34 -0.17 21.47
C ASN A 394 -10.16 -0.76 22.61
N ASN A 395 -9.80 -0.35 23.82
CA ASN A 395 -10.66 -0.42 24.98
C ASN A 395 -11.07 1.03 25.32
N THR A 396 -12.18 1.48 24.76
CA THR A 396 -12.88 2.69 25.24
C THR A 396 -14.40 2.45 25.16
N SER A 397 -14.94 2.08 26.33
CA SER A 397 -16.33 2.29 26.67
C SER A 397 -16.65 3.79 26.76
N ARG A 398 -17.91 4.10 26.45
CA ARG A 398 -18.61 5.35 26.78
C ARG A 398 -18.44 5.80 28.22
#